data_AF-A0A1X9N6J5-F1
#
_entry.id   AF-A0A1X9N6J5-F1
#
_cell.length_a   1.000
_cell.length_b   1.000
_cell.length_c   1.000
_cell.angle_alpha   90.00
_cell.angle_beta   90.00
_cell.angle_gamma   90.00
#
_symmetry.space_group_name_H-M   'P 1'
#
loop_
_entity.id
_entity.type
_entity.pdbx_description
1 polymer ?
#
loop_
_entity_poly.entity_id
_entity_poly.type
_entity_poly.pdbx_seq_one_letter_code
_entity_poly.pdbx_strand_id
1 'polypeptide(L)'
;MQKKLLHYELLFFCLMFLGCAGQDKTSNQSVIYNIPSQSSNIKLTANNITSSDLIQLNLPMPRSLINEAGMQATLLSELDSNGRGNKVMLPLAEPDIDNETVLVSISTEHLTQGQEYLLLVRTTHKYFNPNRRYFISIGE
;
A
#
# COMPACT_ATOMS: atom_id res chain seq x y z
N MET A 1 -9.71 -55.39 32.93
CA MET A 1 -10.53 -54.43 32.17
C MET A 1 -9.99 -53.00 32.31
N GLN A 2 -8.77 -52.71 31.84
CA GLN A 2 -8.11 -51.41 32.11
C GLN A 2 -7.48 -50.76 30.85
N LYS A 3 -7.53 -51.42 29.69
CA LYS A 3 -6.98 -50.88 28.44
C LYS A 3 -7.96 -50.04 27.62
N LYS A 4 -9.26 -50.06 27.95
CA LYS A 4 -10.28 -49.30 27.21
C LYS A 4 -10.42 -47.85 27.67
N LEU A 5 -9.92 -47.48 28.85
CA LEU A 5 -10.10 -46.14 29.41
C LEU A 5 -9.10 -45.11 28.83
N LEU A 6 -7.88 -45.54 28.52
CA LEU A 6 -6.81 -44.69 27.97
C LEU A 6 -7.10 -44.12 26.57
N HIS A 7 -7.92 -44.81 25.78
CA HIS A 7 -8.22 -44.36 24.41
C HIS A 7 -9.19 -43.17 24.40
N TYR A 8 -10.11 -43.10 25.36
CA TYR A 8 -11.07 -42.00 25.46
C TYR A 8 -10.43 -40.71 25.98
N GLU A 9 -9.45 -40.79 26.89
CA GLU A 9 -8.73 -39.59 27.35
C GLU A 9 -7.85 -38.97 26.25
N LEU A 10 -7.23 -39.80 25.41
CA LEU A 10 -6.43 -39.33 24.27
C LEU A 10 -7.31 -38.66 23.19
N LEU A 11 -8.50 -39.23 22.93
CA LEU A 11 -9.44 -38.68 21.95
C LEU A 11 -10.05 -37.36 22.43
N PHE A 12 -10.27 -37.23 23.75
CA PHE A 12 -10.72 -35.98 24.37
C PHE A 12 -9.64 -34.90 24.36
N PHE A 13 -8.37 -35.28 24.56
CA PHE A 13 -7.24 -34.37 24.43
C PHE A 13 -7.16 -33.77 23.02
N CYS A 14 -7.27 -34.60 21.96
CA CYS A 14 -7.26 -34.10 20.58
C CYS A 14 -8.40 -33.12 20.27
N LEU A 15 -9.59 -33.34 20.82
CA LEU A 15 -10.75 -32.46 20.63
C LEU A 15 -10.62 -31.12 21.38
N MET A 16 -9.88 -31.06 22.51
CA MET A 16 -9.61 -29.81 23.22
C MET A 16 -8.66 -28.86 22.45
N PHE A 17 -7.83 -29.35 21.51
CA PHE A 17 -6.94 -28.51 20.70
C PHE A 17 -7.48 -28.13 19.32
N LEU A 18 -8.55 -28.78 18.85
CA LEU A 18 -9.20 -28.45 17.57
C LEU A 18 -10.13 -27.22 17.65
N GLY A 19 -10.27 -26.60 18.82
CA GLY A 19 -11.14 -25.45 19.07
C GLY A 19 -10.53 -24.06 18.83
N CYS A 20 -9.28 -23.93 18.40
CA CYS A 20 -8.69 -22.61 18.15
C CYS A 20 -7.59 -22.65 17.06
N ALA A 21 -7.98 -23.01 15.85
CA ALA A 21 -7.19 -22.76 14.63
C ALA A 21 -8.11 -22.28 13.50
N GLY A 22 -9.11 -21.47 13.86
CA GLY A 22 -10.02 -20.83 12.92
C GLY A 22 -9.71 -19.35 12.84
N GLN A 23 -9.12 -18.94 11.71
CA GLN A 23 -9.07 -17.57 11.22
C GLN A 23 -8.39 -16.54 12.13
N ASP A 24 -7.11 -16.34 11.90
CA ASP A 24 -6.63 -14.97 11.74
C ASP A 24 -6.14 -14.82 10.29
N LYS A 25 -7.11 -14.69 9.37
CA LYS A 25 -6.82 -14.05 8.10
C LYS A 25 -6.90 -12.56 8.39
N THR A 26 -5.80 -11.97 8.83
CA THR A 26 -5.55 -10.54 8.65
C THR A 26 -5.55 -10.33 7.14
N SER A 27 -6.75 -10.15 6.60
CA SER A 27 -6.99 -9.84 5.20
C SER A 27 -6.38 -8.48 4.99
N ASN A 28 -5.19 -8.40 4.40
CA ASN A 28 -4.65 -7.13 3.90
C ASN A 28 -5.73 -6.49 3.02
N GLN A 29 -6.32 -5.40 3.50
CA GLN A 29 -7.35 -4.70 2.73
C GLN A 29 -6.63 -3.74 1.79
N SER A 30 -7.02 -3.78 0.52
CA SER A 30 -6.58 -2.78 -0.45
C SER A 30 -7.62 -1.67 -0.50
N VAL A 31 -7.22 -0.45 -0.14
CA VAL A 31 -8.09 0.74 -0.21
C VAL A 31 -7.70 1.56 -1.44
N ILE A 32 -8.66 1.78 -2.35
CA ILE A 32 -8.43 2.49 -3.61
C ILE A 32 -8.92 3.93 -3.52
N TYR A 33 -8.03 4.89 -3.76
CA TYR A 33 -8.34 6.31 -3.86
C TYR A 33 -8.23 6.78 -5.31
N ASN A 34 -9.31 7.34 -5.84
CA ASN A 34 -9.32 7.95 -7.17
C ASN A 34 -9.00 9.44 -7.04
N ILE A 35 -7.84 9.86 -7.55
CA ILE A 35 -7.38 11.24 -7.43
C ILE A 35 -7.86 12.03 -8.64
N PRO A 36 -8.55 13.17 -8.45
CA PRO A 36 -9.05 13.96 -9.57
C PRO A 36 -7.90 14.60 -10.37
N SER A 37 -8.14 14.79 -11.67
CA SER A 37 -7.12 15.18 -12.67
C SER A 37 -6.30 16.43 -12.35
N GLN A 38 -6.86 17.35 -11.56
CA GLN A 38 -6.25 18.63 -11.18
C GLN A 38 -5.62 18.62 -9.78
N SER A 39 -5.79 17.55 -8.99
CA SER A 39 -5.24 17.53 -7.64
C SER A 39 -3.79 17.06 -7.64
N SER A 40 -2.93 17.89 -7.05
CA SER A 40 -1.59 17.51 -6.61
C SER A 40 -1.49 17.33 -5.10
N ASN A 41 -2.57 17.57 -4.35
CA ASN A 41 -2.63 17.46 -2.90
C ASN A 41 -3.64 16.37 -2.52
N ILE A 42 -3.16 15.26 -2.00
CA ILE A 42 -3.93 14.08 -1.66
C ILE A 42 -4.06 14.03 -0.14
N LYS A 43 -5.29 14.13 0.35
CA LYS A 43 -5.61 13.91 1.77
C LYS A 43 -6.20 12.52 1.93
N LEU A 44 -5.49 11.65 2.65
CA LEU A 44 -5.95 10.30 2.97
C LEU A 44 -6.50 10.30 4.39
N THR A 45 -7.65 9.67 4.58
CA THR A 45 -8.31 9.54 5.90
C THR A 45 -7.90 8.20 6.51
N ALA A 46 -7.31 8.23 7.71
CA ALA A 46 -6.75 7.03 8.35
C ALA A 46 -7.80 6.09 8.98
N ASN A 47 -9.07 6.48 9.04
CA ASN A 47 -10.10 5.84 9.88
C ASN A 47 -10.37 4.35 9.64
N ASN A 48 -9.80 3.71 8.61
CA ASN A 48 -9.93 2.27 8.35
C ASN A 48 -8.64 1.63 7.81
N ILE A 49 -7.47 2.20 8.15
CA ILE A 49 -6.18 1.76 7.59
C ILE A 49 -5.32 1.20 8.73
N THR A 50 -5.08 -0.11 8.73
CA THR A 50 -4.15 -0.79 9.63
C THR A 50 -2.73 -0.75 9.08
N SER A 51 -1.72 -1.02 9.92
CA SER A 51 -0.30 -0.93 9.53
C SER A 51 0.16 -1.94 8.46
N SER A 52 -0.71 -2.87 8.04
CA SER A 52 -0.46 -3.88 7.02
C SER A 52 -1.27 -3.69 5.72
N ASP A 53 -2.06 -2.63 5.63
CA ASP A 53 -2.94 -2.41 4.48
C ASP A 53 -2.18 -1.82 3.29
N LEU A 54 -2.75 -2.02 2.09
CA LEU A 54 -2.21 -1.48 0.85
C LEU A 54 -3.08 -0.31 0.40
N ILE A 55 -2.50 0.89 0.35
CA ILE A 55 -3.16 2.06 -0.24
C ILE A 55 -2.86 2.07 -1.73
N GLN A 56 -3.90 2.07 -2.55
CA GLN A 56 -3.76 2.20 -4.00
C GLN A 56 -4.27 3.56 -4.44
N LEU A 57 -3.41 4.33 -5.09
CA LEU A 57 -3.73 5.66 -5.62
C LEU A 57 -3.86 5.58 -7.13
N ASN A 58 -5.04 5.88 -7.65
CA ASN A 58 -5.25 6.04 -9.07
C ASN A 58 -4.95 7.50 -9.45
N LEU A 59 -3.76 7.73 -10.00
CA LEU A 59 -3.20 9.07 -10.19
C LEU A 59 -3.33 9.52 -11.64
N PRO A 60 -3.88 10.70 -11.91
CA PRO A 60 -3.98 11.23 -13.26
C PRO A 60 -2.60 11.50 -13.84
N MET A 61 -2.39 11.22 -15.11
CA MET A 61 -1.09 11.31 -15.75
C MET A 61 -1.32 11.63 -17.23
N PRO A 62 -0.75 12.72 -17.78
CA PRO A 62 -0.94 13.04 -19.19
C PRO A 62 -0.59 11.87 -20.10
N ARG A 63 -1.43 11.58 -21.10
CA ARG A 63 -1.21 10.47 -22.05
C ARG A 63 0.15 10.47 -22.73
N SER A 64 0.73 11.66 -22.95
CA SER A 64 2.10 11.81 -23.48
C SER A 64 3.19 11.22 -22.58
N LEU A 65 2.87 10.96 -21.32
CA LEU A 65 3.78 10.46 -20.28
C LEU A 65 3.47 9.00 -19.90
N ILE A 66 2.24 8.54 -20.16
CA ILE A 66 1.82 7.15 -20.04
C ILE A 66 2.09 6.47 -21.40
N ASN A 67 3.33 6.09 -21.64
CA ASN A 67 3.68 5.22 -22.76
C ASN A 67 3.94 3.80 -22.22
N GLU A 68 4.05 2.81 -23.11
CA GLU A 68 4.35 1.39 -22.85
C GLU A 68 5.62 1.15 -22.01
N ALA A 69 6.44 2.19 -21.81
CA ALA A 69 7.52 2.17 -20.84
C ALA A 69 6.96 2.30 -19.41
N GLY A 70 7.26 1.31 -18.57
CA GLY A 70 6.76 1.26 -17.19
C GLY A 70 6.96 2.55 -16.40
N MET A 71 6.07 2.79 -15.45
CA MET A 71 6.11 3.94 -14.56
C MET A 71 6.80 3.57 -13.24
N GLN A 72 7.60 4.47 -12.71
CA GLN A 72 8.26 4.31 -11.42
C GLN A 72 7.74 5.36 -10.46
N ALA A 73 7.39 4.91 -9.25
CA ALA A 73 6.99 5.78 -8.17
C ALA A 73 8.04 5.79 -7.06
N THR A 74 8.19 6.93 -6.39
CA THR A 74 9.10 7.11 -5.26
C THR A 74 8.40 7.94 -4.21
N LEU A 75 8.32 7.43 -2.99
CA LEU A 75 7.79 8.15 -1.84
C LEU A 75 8.96 8.77 -1.05
N LEU A 76 8.86 10.07 -0.78
CA LEU A 76 9.83 10.82 0.01
C LEU A 76 9.12 11.35 1.26
N SER A 77 9.67 11.03 2.42
CA SER A 77 9.32 11.70 3.68
C SER A 77 10.12 12.99 3.85
N GLU A 78 9.65 13.89 4.72
CA GLU A 78 10.43 15.05 5.14
C GLU A 78 11.86 14.67 5.55
N LEU A 79 12.82 15.51 5.16
CA LEU A 79 14.22 15.34 5.54
C LEU A 79 14.33 15.63 7.04
N ASP A 80 15.02 14.76 7.78
CA ASP A 80 15.39 15.08 9.16
C ASP A 80 16.28 16.35 9.21
N SER A 81 16.53 16.87 10.41
CA SER A 81 17.42 18.03 10.61
C SER A 81 18.84 17.83 10.08
N ASN A 82 19.21 16.60 9.72
CA ASN A 82 20.50 16.22 9.15
C ASN A 82 20.46 16.07 7.62
N GLY A 83 19.35 16.44 6.97
CA GLY A 83 19.18 16.38 5.52
C GLY A 83 18.95 14.96 4.98
N ARG A 84 18.60 14.00 5.84
CA ARG A 84 18.31 12.62 5.47
C ARG A 84 16.79 12.42 5.50
N GLY A 85 16.18 12.27 4.32
CA GLY A 85 14.79 11.83 4.21
C GLY A 85 14.75 10.34 3.93
N ASN A 86 13.74 9.67 4.49
CA ASN A 86 13.46 8.30 4.09
C ASN A 86 12.89 8.33 2.66
N LYS A 87 13.60 7.66 1.75
CA LYS A 87 13.20 7.48 0.36
C LYS A 87 12.84 6.02 0.16
N VAL A 88 11.59 5.78 -0.19
CA VAL A 88 11.11 4.44 -0.51
C VAL A 88 10.85 4.35 -2.01
N MET A 89 11.52 3.40 -2.64
CA MET A 89 11.17 2.99 -4.00
C MET A 89 9.94 2.12 -3.92
N LEU A 90 8.85 2.58 -4.50
CA LEU A 90 7.61 1.82 -4.55
C LEU A 90 7.67 0.79 -5.68
N PRO A 91 6.81 -0.25 -5.66
CA PRO A 91 6.62 -1.13 -6.80
C PRO A 91 6.37 -0.36 -8.09
N LEU A 92 6.63 -1.00 -9.23
CA LEU A 92 6.31 -0.41 -10.53
C LEU A 92 4.84 0.01 -10.55
N ALA A 93 4.62 1.25 -10.99
CA ALA A 93 3.29 1.80 -11.07
C ALA A 93 2.65 1.33 -12.38
N GLU A 94 1.40 0.88 -12.30
CA GLU A 94 0.71 0.25 -13.43
C GLU A 94 -0.01 1.35 -14.25
N PRO A 95 0.36 1.55 -15.52
CA PRO A 95 -0.27 2.56 -16.36
C PRO A 95 -1.62 2.08 -16.91
N ASP A 96 -2.61 2.98 -16.92
CA ASP A 96 -3.86 2.87 -17.67
C ASP A 96 -3.91 4.00 -18.71
N ILE A 97 -3.58 3.65 -19.95
CA ILE A 97 -3.49 4.61 -21.07
C ILE A 97 -4.86 5.17 -21.44
N ASP A 98 -5.91 4.36 -21.32
CA ASP A 98 -7.26 4.72 -21.75
C ASP A 98 -7.90 5.73 -20.80
N ASN A 99 -7.64 5.59 -19.50
CA ASN A 99 -8.15 6.49 -18.47
C ASN A 99 -7.18 7.63 -18.13
N GLU A 100 -6.01 7.68 -18.77
CA GLU A 100 -4.95 8.64 -18.45
C GLU A 100 -4.56 8.61 -16.97
N THR A 101 -4.46 7.42 -16.40
CA THR A 101 -4.09 7.24 -14.99
C THR A 101 -2.95 6.25 -14.79
N VAL A 102 -2.37 6.30 -13.60
CA VAL A 102 -1.34 5.38 -13.15
C VAL A 102 -1.71 4.92 -11.75
N LEU A 103 -1.78 3.61 -11.55
CA LEU A 103 -2.03 3.00 -10.25
C LEU A 103 -0.71 2.89 -9.48
N VAL A 104 -0.64 3.53 -8.32
CA VAL A 104 0.50 3.46 -7.40
C VAL A 104 0.07 2.80 -6.11
N SER A 105 0.73 1.70 -5.76
CA SER A 105 0.49 0.97 -4.52
C SER A 105 1.52 1.40 -3.45
N ILE A 106 1.03 1.77 -2.26
CA ILE A 106 1.82 2.23 -1.12
C ILE A 106 1.45 1.37 0.08
N SER A 107 2.44 0.68 0.65
CA SER A 107 2.29 -0.02 1.92
C SER A 107 2.17 1.00 3.06
N THR A 108 1.21 0.80 3.95
CA THR A 108 0.98 1.67 5.12
C THR A 108 2.13 1.65 6.11
N GLU A 109 2.98 0.63 6.06
CA GLU A 109 4.20 0.57 6.88
C GLU A 109 5.18 1.73 6.59
N HIS A 110 5.06 2.36 5.41
CA HIS A 110 5.86 3.51 5.01
C HIS A 110 5.23 4.85 5.39
N LEU A 111 4.06 4.81 6.03
CA LEU A 111 3.20 5.95 6.26
C LEU A 111 2.92 6.12 7.75
N THR A 112 3.15 7.33 8.24
CA THR A 112 2.92 7.77 9.61
C THR A 112 1.79 8.79 9.59
N GLN A 113 0.78 8.60 10.43
CA GLN A 113 -0.31 9.57 10.56
C GLN A 113 0.24 10.94 10.98
N GLY A 114 -0.28 12.02 10.38
CA GLY A 114 0.16 13.39 10.62
C GLY A 114 1.45 13.79 9.91
N GLN A 115 2.11 12.88 9.19
CA GLN A 115 3.29 13.18 8.37
C GLN A 115 2.90 13.51 6.92
N GLU A 116 3.60 14.48 6.33
CA GLU A 116 3.50 14.80 4.91
C GLU A 116 4.56 14.06 4.08
N TYR A 117 4.16 13.63 2.89
CA TYR A 117 5.00 12.90 1.96
C TYR A 117 4.94 13.52 0.57
N LEU A 118 6.05 13.45 -0.16
CA LEU A 118 6.14 13.78 -1.57
C LEU A 118 6.22 12.48 -2.38
N LEU A 119 5.15 12.17 -3.11
CA LEU A 119 5.12 11.09 -4.08
C LEU A 119 5.54 11.63 -5.45
N LEU A 120 6.63 11.07 -5.98
CA LEU A 120 7.16 11.34 -7.30
C LEU A 120 6.80 10.19 -8.23
N VAL A 121 6.07 10.47 -9.30
CA VAL A 121 5.75 9.50 -10.34
C VAL A 121 6.45 9.91 -11.63
N ARG A 122 7.27 9.00 -12.17
CA ARG A 122 8.11 9.24 -13.35
C ARG A 122 8.01 8.10 -14.35
N THR A 123 8.13 8.42 -15.63
CA THR A 123 8.33 7.39 -16.65
C THR A 123 9.75 6.84 -16.57
N THR A 124 9.93 5.57 -16.93
CA THR A 124 11.25 4.96 -17.07
C THR A 124 11.89 5.26 -18.44
N HIS A 125 11.16 5.89 -19.36
CA HIS A 125 11.66 6.21 -20.69
C HIS A 125 12.63 7.39 -20.69
N LYS A 126 13.86 7.20 -21.16
CA LYS A 126 14.97 8.17 -21.06
C LYS A 126 14.72 9.53 -21.72
N TYR A 127 13.83 9.60 -22.70
CA TYR A 127 13.54 10.82 -23.47
C TYR A 127 12.42 11.67 -22.85
N PHE A 128 11.66 11.12 -21.91
CA PHE A 128 10.59 11.82 -21.24
C PHE A 128 11.06 12.12 -19.82
N ASN A 129 10.97 13.38 -19.39
CA ASN A 129 11.24 13.79 -18.01
C ASN A 129 9.96 14.22 -17.27
N PRO A 130 8.90 13.40 -17.20
CA PRO A 130 7.80 13.69 -16.31
C PRO A 130 8.20 13.31 -14.90
N ASN A 131 8.18 14.30 -14.01
CA ASN A 131 8.02 14.08 -12.59
C ASN A 131 6.68 14.69 -12.22
N ARG A 132 5.62 13.88 -12.13
CA ARG A 132 4.40 14.36 -11.49
C ARG A 132 4.59 14.24 -9.99
N ARG A 133 4.35 15.35 -9.30
CA ARG A 133 4.52 15.49 -7.86
C ARG A 133 3.16 15.51 -7.20
N TYR A 134 3.01 14.68 -6.19
CA TYR A 134 1.84 14.63 -5.33
C TYR A 134 2.28 14.80 -3.89
N PHE A 135 1.68 15.75 -3.19
CA PHE A 135 1.81 15.88 -1.75
C PHE A 135 0.73 15.02 -1.12
N ILE A 136 1.13 14.08 -0.28
CA ILE A 136 0.24 13.16 0.43
C ILE A 136 0.31 13.52 1.90
N SER A 137 -0.84 13.83 2.49
CA SER A 137 -0.99 14.00 3.93
C SER A 137 -2.00 12.99 4.45
N ILE A 138 -1.70 12.37 5.58
CA ILE A 138 -2.59 11.41 6.23
C ILE A 138 -3.17 12.07 7.47
N GLY A 139 -4.45 12.39 7.41
CA GLY A 139 -5.19 12.99 8.51
C GLY A 139 -5.96 11.96 9.34
N GLU A 140 -6.52 12.45 10.44
CA GLU A 140 -7.65 11.79 11.12
C GLU A 140 -8.82 11.54 10.16
#